data_AF-A0A4V2YVQ2-F1
#
_entry.id   AF-A0A4V2YVQ2-F1
#
_cell.length_a   1.000
_cell.length_b   1.000
_cell.length_c   1.000
_cell.angle_alpha   90.00
_cell.angle_beta   90.00
_cell.angle_gamma   90.00
#
_symmetry.space_group_name_H-M   'P 1'
#
loop_
_entity.id
_entity.type
_entity.pdbx_description
1 polymer ?
#
loop_
_entity_poly.entity_id
_entity_poly.type
_entity_poly.pdbx_seq_one_letter_code
_entity_poly.pdbx_strand_id
1 'polypeptide(L)'
;MSSYSPAETAEKSGFSIDTLRYYEKIGLLSGIARNASGRRVFSDDDLQWLDMLRCLRGTGMPIAEMLRYSELARGGGETVQERLELLQAHDRRVEEQIATLCAQQEQIKTKIGFYRGAVASCEPATASA
;
A
#
# COMPACT_ATOMS: atom_id res chain seq x y z
N MET A 1 6.55 24.66 6.96
CA MET A 1 6.05 23.65 6.01
C MET A 1 7.11 23.43 4.98
N SER A 2 7.59 22.18 4.87
CA SER A 2 8.54 21.82 3.82
C SER A 2 7.79 21.74 2.49
N SER A 3 8.51 22.00 1.41
CA SER A 3 7.95 21.98 0.06
C SER A 3 8.80 21.09 -0.81
N TYR A 4 8.19 20.13 -1.50
CA TYR A 4 8.87 19.11 -2.28
C TYR A 4 8.58 19.25 -3.76
N SER A 5 9.60 19.08 -4.58
CA SER A 5 9.46 18.93 -6.02
C SER A 5 8.85 17.56 -6.37
N PRO A 6 8.30 17.38 -7.58
CA PRO A 6 7.77 16.08 -8.01
C PRO A 6 8.80 14.94 -7.94
N ALA A 7 10.08 15.25 -8.13
CA ALA A 7 11.15 14.26 -8.05
C ALA A 7 11.39 13.80 -6.60
N GLU A 8 11.49 14.75 -5.67
CA GLU A 8 11.63 14.45 -4.23
C GLU A 8 10.41 13.72 -3.68
N THR A 9 9.20 14.12 -4.11
CA THR A 9 7.96 13.44 -3.74
C THR A 9 7.93 12.00 -4.26
N ALA A 10 8.38 11.77 -5.50
CA ALA A 10 8.45 10.43 -6.07
C ALA A 10 9.41 9.53 -5.28
N GLU A 11 10.60 10.06 -4.93
CA GLU A 11 11.59 9.35 -4.11
C GLU A 11 11.05 9.01 -2.72
N LYS A 12 10.43 9.97 -2.04
CA LYS A 12 9.91 9.80 -0.68
C LYS A 12 8.68 8.89 -0.59
N SER A 13 7.74 9.05 -1.52
CA SER A 13 6.49 8.28 -1.52
C SER A 13 6.65 6.87 -2.11
N GLY A 14 7.68 6.65 -2.94
CA GLY A 14 7.87 5.41 -3.69
C GLY A 14 6.97 5.28 -4.93
N PHE A 15 6.23 6.33 -5.29
CA PHE A 15 5.47 6.39 -6.53
C PHE A 15 6.30 7.02 -7.66
N SER A 16 6.11 6.55 -8.88
CA SER A 16 6.70 7.23 -10.04
C SER A 16 6.04 8.60 -10.26
N ILE A 17 6.78 9.52 -10.89
CA ILE A 17 6.24 10.83 -11.29
C ILE A 17 4.98 10.67 -12.15
N ASP A 18 4.93 9.67 -13.03
CA ASP A 18 3.74 9.39 -13.85
C ASP A 18 2.56 8.93 -13.01
N THR A 19 2.80 8.16 -11.94
CA THR A 19 1.75 7.76 -10.99
C THR A 19 1.23 8.98 -10.23
N LEU A 20 2.10 9.88 -9.77
CA LEU A 20 1.66 11.11 -9.10
C LEU A 20 0.80 11.99 -10.03
N ARG A 21 1.22 12.15 -11.29
CA ARG A 21 0.44 12.88 -12.31
C ARG A 21 -0.89 12.19 -12.61
N TYR A 22 -0.89 10.86 -12.70
CA TYR A 22 -2.09 10.08 -12.90
C TYR A 22 -3.05 10.24 -11.73
N TYR A 23 -2.57 10.16 -10.49
CA TYR A 23 -3.36 10.35 -9.28
C TYR A 23 -3.95 11.75 -9.18
N GLU A 24 -3.19 12.79 -9.55
CA GLU A 24 -3.73 14.15 -9.68
C GLU A 24 -4.82 14.21 -10.75
N LYS A 25 -4.60 13.61 -11.92
CA LYS A 25 -5.56 13.61 -13.03
C LYS A 25 -6.89 12.95 -12.68
N ILE A 26 -6.86 11.83 -11.96
CA ILE A 26 -8.08 11.12 -11.56
C ILE A 26 -8.71 11.68 -10.28
N GLY A 27 -8.06 12.63 -9.61
CA GLY A 27 -8.56 13.24 -8.38
C GLY A 27 -8.26 12.42 -7.12
N LEU A 28 -7.27 11.53 -7.11
CA LEU A 28 -6.75 10.99 -5.84
C LEU A 28 -5.86 12.00 -5.10
N LEU A 29 -5.16 12.85 -5.87
CA LEU A 29 -4.46 14.02 -5.36
C LEU A 29 -5.19 15.26 -5.88
N SER A 30 -5.49 16.20 -4.99
CA SER A 30 -6.18 17.43 -5.34
C SER A 30 -5.59 18.60 -4.57
N GLY A 31 -5.57 19.78 -5.18
CA GLY A 31 -5.07 20.97 -4.53
C GLY A 31 -3.54 21.09 -4.50
N ILE A 32 -2.82 20.32 -5.32
CA ILE A 32 -1.36 20.42 -5.43
C ILE A 32 -0.97 21.83 -5.85
N ALA A 33 -0.19 22.49 -4.99
CA ALA A 33 0.23 23.87 -5.18
C ALA A 33 1.18 23.99 -6.37
N ARG A 34 1.30 25.21 -6.90
CA ARG A 34 2.29 25.57 -7.90
C ARG A 34 3.13 26.73 -7.42
N ASN A 35 4.44 26.66 -7.64
CA ASN A 35 5.34 27.77 -7.34
C ASN A 35 5.22 28.89 -8.39
N ALA A 36 5.94 29.99 -8.16
CA ALA A 36 5.99 31.14 -9.06
C ALA A 36 6.44 30.81 -10.50
N SER A 37 7.16 29.70 -10.70
CA SER A 37 7.57 29.20 -12.02
C SER A 37 6.57 28.23 -12.65
N GLY A 38 5.39 28.06 -12.05
CA GLY A 38 4.32 27.17 -12.54
C GLY A 38 4.54 25.67 -12.31
N ARG A 39 5.60 25.29 -11.58
CA ARG A 39 5.92 23.89 -11.26
C ARG A 39 5.15 23.43 -10.03
N ARG A 40 4.74 22.15 -10.03
CA ARG A 40 4.07 21.49 -8.91
C ARG A 40 4.97 21.48 -7.68
N VAL A 41 4.36 21.70 -6.53
CA VAL A 41 4.99 21.65 -5.23
C VAL A 41 4.07 20.89 -4.28
N PHE A 42 4.65 19.91 -3.59
CA PHE A 42 3.95 19.07 -2.63
C PHE A 42 4.31 19.49 -1.21
N SER A 43 3.37 19.39 -0.30
CA SER A 43 3.56 19.65 1.13
C SER A 43 3.87 18.37 1.91
N ASP A 44 4.13 18.53 3.21
CA ASP A 44 4.19 17.41 4.16
C ASP A 44 2.84 16.65 4.22
N ASP A 45 1.71 17.37 4.16
CA ASP A 45 0.36 16.77 4.17
C ASP A 45 0.12 15.92 2.91
N ASP A 46 0.62 16.36 1.75
CA ASP A 46 0.55 15.59 0.51
C ASP A 46 1.34 14.28 0.62
N LEU A 47 2.50 14.30 1.27
CA LEU A 47 3.30 13.09 1.52
C LEU A 47 2.58 12.14 2.48
N GLN A 48 2.01 12.65 3.56
CA GLN A 48 1.23 11.83 4.50
C GLN A 48 0.03 11.18 3.81
N TRP A 49 -0.65 11.93 2.94
CA TRP A 49 -1.74 11.39 2.14
C TRP A 49 -1.26 10.31 1.17
N LEU A 50 -0.12 10.51 0.50
CA LEU A 50 0.49 9.51 -0.38
C LEU A 50 0.88 8.23 0.37
N ASP A 51 1.39 8.33 1.60
CA ASP A 51 1.68 7.17 2.44
C ASP A 51 0.41 6.37 2.73
N MET A 52 -0.70 7.04 3.01
CA MET A 52 -2.01 6.39 3.19
C MET A 52 -2.47 5.70 1.90
N LEU A 53 -2.39 6.37 0.75
CA LEU A 53 -2.75 5.77 -0.55
C LEU A 53 -1.87 4.56 -0.89
N ARG A 54 -0.59 4.58 -0.50
CA ARG A 54 0.32 3.43 -0.66
C ARG A 54 -0.12 2.26 0.21
N CYS A 55 -0.47 2.51 1.47
CA CYS A 55 -1.00 1.49 2.37
C CYS A 55 -2.25 0.83 1.77
N LEU A 56 -3.27 1.62 1.43
CA LEU A 56 -4.54 1.15 0.86
C LEU A 56 -4.34 0.35 -0.43
N ARG A 57 -3.47 0.82 -1.32
CA ARG A 57 -3.15 0.10 -2.55
C ARG A 57 -2.40 -1.21 -2.26
N GLY A 58 -1.47 -1.20 -1.30
CA GLY A 58 -0.69 -2.37 -0.91
C GLY A 58 -1.53 -3.48 -0.29
N THR A 59 -2.61 -3.11 0.40
CA THR A 59 -3.62 -4.03 0.95
C THR A 59 -4.73 -4.38 -0.05
N GLY A 60 -4.56 -4.04 -1.33
CA GLY A 60 -5.44 -4.45 -2.40
C GLY A 60 -6.74 -3.65 -2.54
N MET A 61 -6.83 -2.44 -1.97
CA MET A 61 -7.98 -1.57 -2.22
C MET A 61 -8.06 -1.17 -3.71
N PRO A 62 -9.19 -1.37 -4.39
CA PRO A 62 -9.36 -0.93 -5.77
C PRO A 62 -9.27 0.60 -5.90
N ILE A 63 -8.74 1.08 -7.02
CA ILE A 63 -8.63 2.52 -7.31
C ILE A 63 -9.97 3.25 -7.19
N ALA A 64 -11.08 2.60 -7.56
CA ALA A 64 -12.42 3.18 -7.46
C ALA A 64 -12.83 3.46 -6.00
N GLU A 65 -12.46 2.57 -5.08
CA GLU A 65 -12.72 2.77 -3.64
C GLU A 65 -11.78 3.83 -3.05
N MET A 66 -10.52 3.87 -3.48
CA MET A 66 -9.59 4.93 -3.11
C MET A 66 -10.10 6.31 -3.56
N LEU A 67 -10.70 6.39 -4.76
CA LEU A 67 -11.34 7.62 -5.26
C LEU A 67 -12.52 8.02 -4.38
N ARG A 68 -13.39 7.07 -4.03
CA ARG A 68 -14.49 7.33 -3.08
C ARG A 68 -13.96 7.85 -1.74
N TYR A 69 -12.91 7.23 -1.21
CA TYR A 69 -12.27 7.69 0.02
C TYR A 69 -11.71 9.11 -0.11
N SER A 70 -11.09 9.46 -1.25
CA SER A 70 -10.61 10.82 -1.51
C SER A 70 -11.73 11.85 -1.59
N GLU A 71 -12.87 11.52 -2.21
CA GLU A 71 -14.03 12.43 -2.25
C GLU A 71 -14.61 12.66 -0.86
N LEU A 72 -14.76 11.59 -0.07
CA LEU A 72 -15.19 11.71 1.32
C LEU A 72 -14.21 12.56 2.12
N ALA A 73 -12.90 12.40 1.95
CA ALA A 73 -11.91 13.21 2.66
C ALA A 73 -12.04 14.72 2.39
N ARG A 74 -12.49 15.11 1.19
CA ARG A 74 -12.77 16.52 0.86
C ARG A 74 -14.01 17.08 1.55
N GLY A 75 -14.99 16.24 1.87
CA GLY A 75 -16.21 16.65 2.59
C GLY A 75 -15.97 17.07 4.06
N GLY A 76 -14.74 16.96 4.57
CA GLY A 76 -14.39 17.45 5.90
C GLY A 76 -15.13 16.73 7.03
N GLY A 77 -15.56 17.46 8.06
CA GLY A 77 -16.16 16.88 9.26
C GLY A 77 -17.44 16.07 9.00
N GLU A 78 -18.21 16.43 7.98
CA GLU A 78 -19.52 15.85 7.69
C GLU A 78 -19.43 14.39 7.21
N THR A 79 -18.31 14.02 6.58
CA THR A 79 -18.09 12.69 6.00
C THR A 79 -17.22 11.79 6.88
N VAL A 80 -16.88 12.20 8.10
CA VAL A 80 -16.00 11.42 9.00
C VAL A 80 -16.56 10.01 9.23
N GLN A 81 -17.88 9.90 9.44
CA GLN A 81 -18.54 8.62 9.68
C GLN A 81 -18.44 7.69 8.47
N GLU A 82 -18.72 8.19 7.26
CA GLU A 82 -18.60 7.40 6.03
C GLU A 82 -17.15 6.97 5.74
N ARG A 83 -16.18 7.82 6.06
CA ARG A 83 -14.76 7.47 5.95
C ARG A 83 -14.37 6.35 6.90
N LEU A 84 -14.84 6.42 8.15
CA LEU A 84 -14.60 5.39 9.14
C LEU A 84 -15.19 4.05 8.69
N GLU A 85 -16.44 4.05 8.22
CA GLU A 85 -17.11 2.84 7.74
C GLU A 85 -16.40 2.21 6.53
N LEU A 86 -15.95 3.03 5.57
CA LEU A 86 -15.17 2.57 4.42
C LEU A 86 -13.88 1.89 4.86
N LEU A 87 -13.13 2.53 5.77
CA LEU A 87 -11.87 1.98 6.27
C LEU A 87 -12.08 0.72 7.09
N GLN A 88 -13.10 0.65 7.94
CA GLN A 88 -13.45 -0.56 8.69
C GLN A 88 -13.87 -1.72 7.77
N ALA A 89 -14.60 -1.43 6.68
CA ALA A 89 -14.95 -2.44 5.70
C ALA A 89 -13.72 -2.94 4.92
N HIS A 90 -12.73 -2.07 4.69
CA HIS A 90 -11.46 -2.49 4.10
C HIS A 90 -10.62 -3.31 5.08
N ASP A 91 -10.52 -2.87 6.34
CA ASP A 91 -9.78 -3.56 7.40
C ASP A 91 -10.25 -5.02 7.57
N ARG A 92 -11.57 -5.26 7.63
CA ARG A 92 -12.11 -6.64 7.64
C ARG A 92 -11.66 -7.49 6.45
N ARG A 93 -11.59 -6.92 5.24
CA ARG A 93 -11.08 -7.63 4.05
C ARG A 93 -9.59 -7.95 4.19
N VAL A 94 -8.81 -7.06 4.80
CA VAL A 94 -7.40 -7.29 5.09
C VAL A 94 -7.23 -8.40 6.13
N GLU A 95 -8.04 -8.41 7.19
CA GLU A 95 -8.04 -9.50 8.19
C GLU A 95 -8.34 -10.87 7.55
N GLU A 96 -9.34 -10.94 6.66
CA GLU A 96 -9.66 -12.15 5.90
C GLU A 96 -8.50 -12.62 5.01
N GLN A 97 -7.82 -11.67 4.35
CA GLN A 97 -6.63 -11.97 3.55
C GLN A 97 -5.47 -12.49 4.41
N ILE A 98 -5.23 -11.89 5.57
CA ILE A 98 -4.20 -12.33 6.52
C ILE A 98 -4.49 -13.76 6.97
N ALA A 99 -5.72 -14.05 7.39
CA ALA A 99 -6.13 -15.38 7.82
C ALA A 99 -5.91 -16.43 6.71
N THR A 100 -6.29 -16.08 5.47
CA THR A 100 -6.08 -16.92 4.29
C THR A 100 -4.59 -17.19 4.04
N LEU A 101 -3.76 -16.16 4.06
CA LEU A 101 -2.32 -16.28 3.84
C LEU A 101 -1.64 -17.09 4.94
N CYS A 102 -2.05 -16.93 6.20
CA CYS A 102 -1.56 -17.74 7.31
C CYS A 102 -1.87 -19.23 7.10
N ALA A 103 -3.13 -19.57 6.76
CA ALA A 103 -3.53 -20.96 6.50
C ALA A 103 -2.75 -21.57 5.32
N GLN A 104 -2.54 -20.81 4.25
CA GLN A 104 -1.74 -21.25 3.10
C GLN A 104 -0.26 -21.44 3.49
N GLN A 105 0.30 -20.53 4.28
CA GLN A 105 1.67 -20.62 4.76
C GLN A 105 1.90 -21.89 5.61
N GLU A 106 0.92 -22.30 6.41
CA GLU A 106 0.98 -23.55 7.18
C GLU A 106 1.11 -24.78 6.27
N GLN A 107 0.32 -24.85 5.21
CA GLN A 107 0.42 -25.95 4.24
C GLN A 107 1.82 -26.01 3.59
N ILE A 108 2.37 -24.84 3.23
CA ILE A 108 3.73 -24.73 2.69
C ILE A 108 4.76 -25.21 3.72
N LYS A 109 4.63 -24.82 4.99
CA LYS A 109 5.51 -25.27 6.08
C LYS A 109 5.45 -26.79 6.28
N THR A 110 4.27 -27.40 6.20
CA THR A 110 4.13 -28.87 6.25
C THR A 110 4.91 -29.54 5.13
N LYS A 111 4.80 -29.04 3.90
CA LYS A 111 5.56 -29.56 2.75
C LYS A 111 7.07 -29.38 2.91
N ILE A 112 7.51 -28.22 3.40
CA ILE A 112 8.92 -27.99 3.73
C ILE A 112 9.41 -29.03 4.76
N GLY A 113 8.63 -29.28 5.83
CA GLY A 113 8.96 -30.29 6.83
C GLY A 113 9.10 -31.70 6.25
N PHE A 114 8.16 -32.09 5.39
CA PHE A 114 8.21 -33.37 4.68
C PHE A 114 9.50 -33.53 3.85
N TYR A 115 9.86 -32.52 3.05
CA TYR A 115 11.06 -32.58 2.23
C TYR A 115 12.36 -32.51 3.04
N ARG A 116 12.39 -31.79 4.17
CA ARG A 116 13.54 -31.84 5.09
C ARG A 116 13.79 -33.25 5.63
N GLY A 117 12.73 -33.97 5.99
CA GLY A 117 12.83 -35.37 6.40
C GLY A 117 13.36 -36.27 5.27
N ALA A 118 12.84 -36.08 4.05
CA ALA A 118 13.28 -36.85 2.89
C ALA A 118 14.75 -36.61 2.53
N VAL A 119 15.23 -35.36 2.58
CA VAL A 119 16.64 -35.01 2.36
C VAL A 119 17.54 -35.65 3.42
N ALA A 120 17.17 -35.56 4.70
CA ALA A 120 17.94 -36.18 5.79
C ALA A 120 17.99 -37.72 5.68
N SER A 121 16.95 -38.35 5.13
CA SER A 121 16.93 -39.79 4.86
C SER A 121 17.65 -40.21 3.58
N CYS A 122 17.98 -39.25 2.70
CA CYS A 122 18.62 -39.48 1.42
C CYS A 122 20.11 -39.05 1.42
N GLU A 123 20.61 -38.42 2.48
CA GLU A 123 22.05 -38.32 2.71
C GLU A 123 22.61 -39.73 2.93
N PRO A 124 23.40 -40.29 2.00
CA PRO A 124 24.16 -41.48 2.32
C PRO A 124 25.11 -41.11 3.46
N ALA A 125 25.34 -42.05 4.39
CA ALA A 125 26.42 -41.97 5.35
C ALA A 125 27.76 -41.81 4.60
N THR A 126 28.14 -40.60 4.26
CA THR A 126 29.43 -40.32 3.63
C THR A 126 30.51 -40.44 4.70
N ALA A 127 31.27 -41.53 4.53
CA ALA A 127 32.67 -41.71 4.91
C ALA A 127 32.98 -41.95 6.40
N SER A 128 32.76 -43.19 6.84
CA SER A 128 33.75 -43.87 7.68
C SER A 128 34.64 -44.71 6.75
N ALA A 129 35.88 -44.27 6.57
CA ALA A 129 37.03 -45.03 6.11
C ALA A 129 38.30 -44.33 6.61
#